data_AF-A0A1I7CHV9-F1
#
_entry.id   AF-A0A1I7CHV9-F1
#
_cell.length_a   1.000
_cell.length_b   1.000
_cell.length_c   1.000
_cell.angle_alpha   90.00
_cell.angle_beta   90.00
_cell.angle_gamma   90.00
#
_symmetry.space_group_name_H-M   'P 1'
#
loop_
_entity.id
_entity.type
_entity.pdbx_description
1 polymer ?
#
loop_
_entity_poly.entity_id
_entity_poly.type
_entity_poly.pdbx_seq_one_letter_code
_entity_poly.pdbx_strand_id
1 'polypeptide(L)'
;MQAYINHLLEDIAAAHRPDDFFSKSRKNTEEEDLEESLRESEMFVSQEKRAGFEGYCGLKRESFPPKDQLSEEQLTQVTTAFVAMMNTWNLQVAFPDDLPQQRRYELLMDILVGPVMIFKHGFYCFDFCTGNSDGCELGEYCPCLKSEYHNP
;
A
#
# COMPACT_ATOMS: atom_id res chain seq x y z
N MET A 1 4.73 21.86 13.36
CA MET A 1 4.69 20.62 12.56
C MET A 1 4.07 19.45 13.32
N GLN A 2 4.50 19.15 14.55
CA GLN A 2 3.97 17.99 15.30
C GLN A 2 2.43 17.98 15.46
N ALA A 3 1.80 19.13 15.75
CA ALA A 3 0.34 19.20 15.85
C ALA A 3 -0.38 18.80 14.55
N TYR A 4 0.19 19.14 13.39
CA TYR A 4 -0.34 18.73 12.10
C TYR A 4 -0.18 17.21 11.89
N ILE A 5 0.96 16.65 12.29
CA ILE A 5 1.18 15.20 12.22
C ILE A 5 0.19 14.46 13.10
N ASN A 6 -0.13 14.97 14.29
CA ASN A 6 -1.13 14.35 15.14
C ASN A 6 -2.51 14.30 14.46
N HIS A 7 -2.94 15.38 13.82
CA HIS A 7 -4.18 15.37 13.03
C HIS A 7 -4.12 14.43 11.83
N LEU A 8 -3.00 14.38 11.11
CA LEU A 8 -2.82 13.43 10.02
C LEU A 8 -2.92 11.97 10.51
N LEU A 9 -2.37 11.67 11.70
CA LEU A 9 -2.48 10.33 12.30
C LEU A 9 -3.92 10.01 12.72
N GLU A 10 -4.69 10.99 13.19
CA GLU A 10 -6.12 10.85 13.46
C GLU A 10 -6.90 10.57 12.16
N ASP A 11 -6.58 11.28 11.09
CA ASP A 11 -7.19 11.08 9.77
C ASP A 11 -6.85 9.69 9.21
N ILE A 12 -5.60 9.23 9.35
CA ILE A 12 -5.18 7.88 8.95
C ILE A 12 -5.93 6.83 9.77
N ALA A 13 -6.07 7.02 11.08
CA ALA A 13 -6.81 6.10 11.93
C ALA A 13 -8.30 6.02 11.54
N ALA A 14 -8.91 7.15 11.18
CA ALA A 14 -10.28 7.22 10.70
C ALA A 14 -10.46 6.59 9.31
N ALA A 15 -9.40 6.54 8.50
CA ALA A 15 -9.38 5.96 7.16
C ALA A 15 -9.16 4.43 7.15
N HIS A 16 -9.10 3.78 8.31
CA HIS A 16 -9.14 2.33 8.41
C HIS A 16 -10.41 1.76 7.76
N ARG A 17 -10.30 0.59 7.14
CA ARG A 17 -11.44 -0.06 6.50
C ARG A 17 -12.54 -0.33 7.54
N PRO A 18 -13.78 0.10 7.30
CA PRO A 18 -14.91 -0.26 8.14
C PRO A 18 -15.12 -1.79 8.16
N ASP A 19 -15.48 -2.35 9.32
CA ASP A 19 -15.76 -3.80 9.45
C ASP A 19 -16.86 -4.27 8.51
N ASP A 20 -17.78 -3.39 8.13
CA ASP A 20 -18.91 -3.67 7.26
C ASP A 20 -18.62 -3.49 5.75
N PHE A 21 -17.38 -3.15 5.38
CA PHE A 21 -17.03 -2.78 4.01
C PHE A 21 -17.40 -3.87 2.98
N PHE A 22 -17.10 -5.14 3.28
CA PHE A 22 -17.47 -6.27 2.42
C PHE A 22 -18.83 -6.88 2.77
N SER A 23 -19.36 -6.60 3.97
CA SER A 23 -20.60 -7.22 4.47
C SER A 23 -21.88 -6.53 3.99
N LYS A 24 -21.77 -5.39 3.29
CA LYS A 24 -22.89 -4.73 2.62
C LYS A 24 -23.44 -5.50 1.42
N SER A 25 -22.73 -6.53 0.95
CA SER A 25 -23.29 -7.53 0.03
C SER A 25 -24.27 -8.43 0.79
N ARG A 26 -25.30 -8.97 0.13
CA ARG A 26 -26.16 -9.99 0.75
C ARG A 26 -25.28 -11.13 1.27
N LYS A 27 -25.75 -11.91 2.26
CA LYS A 27 -25.08 -13.18 2.60
C LYS A 27 -25.02 -14.03 1.33
N ASN A 28 -23.84 -14.06 0.70
CA ASN A 28 -23.58 -14.89 -0.45
C ASN A 28 -23.68 -16.35 -0.03
N THR A 29 -24.10 -17.19 -0.95
CA THR A 29 -23.90 -18.63 -0.88
C THR A 29 -22.42 -18.96 -1.09
N GLU A 30 -22.00 -20.17 -0.71
CA GLU A 30 -20.62 -20.63 -0.90
C GLU A 30 -20.20 -20.60 -2.38
N GLU A 31 -21.15 -20.87 -3.29
CA GLU A 31 -20.92 -20.85 -4.74
C GLU A 31 -20.70 -19.41 -5.26
N GLU A 32 -21.50 -18.45 -4.79
CA GLU A 32 -21.34 -17.03 -5.12
C GLU A 32 -20.01 -16.45 -4.59
N ASP A 33 -19.58 -16.84 -3.38
CA ASP A 33 -18.29 -16.43 -2.83
C ASP A 33 -17.10 -17.05 -3.61
N LEU A 34 -17.23 -18.29 -4.09
CA LEU A 34 -16.22 -18.91 -4.95
C LEU A 34 -16.13 -18.20 -6.30
N GLU A 35 -17.27 -17.88 -6.91
CA GLU A 35 -17.32 -17.14 -8.18
C GLU A 35 -16.71 -15.75 -8.04
N GLU A 36 -16.97 -15.04 -6.94
CA GLU A 36 -16.37 -13.74 -6.64
C GLU A 36 -14.84 -13.84 -6.51
N SER A 37 -14.33 -14.84 -5.78
CA SER A 37 -12.88 -15.10 -5.65
C SER A 37 -12.19 -15.40 -6.99
N LEU A 38 -12.83 -16.19 -7.86
CA LEU A 38 -12.33 -16.46 -9.20
C LEU A 38 -12.31 -15.18 -10.06
N ARG A 39 -13.36 -14.36 -9.96
CA ARG A 39 -13.43 -13.08 -10.67
C ARG A 39 -12.35 -12.11 -10.20
N GLU A 40 -12.08 -12.03 -8.90
CA GLU A 40 -10.96 -11.23 -8.37
C GLU A 40 -9.61 -11.69 -8.97
N SER A 41 -9.42 -13.00 -9.12
CA SER A 41 -8.22 -13.57 -9.74
C SER A 41 -8.11 -13.20 -11.22
N GLU A 42 -9.23 -13.25 -11.96
CA GLU A 42 -9.26 -12.83 -13.36
C GLU A 42 -8.96 -11.33 -13.53
N MET A 43 -9.55 -10.48 -12.69
CA MET A 43 -9.30 -9.04 -12.69
C MET A 43 -7.83 -8.72 -12.38
N PHE A 44 -7.20 -9.50 -11.49
CA PHE A 44 -5.78 -9.35 -11.19
C PHE A 44 -4.91 -9.60 -12.43
N VAL A 45 -5.17 -10.69 -13.15
CA VAL A 45 -4.43 -11.09 -14.35
C VAL A 45 -4.70 -10.15 -15.53
N SER A 46 -5.95 -9.69 -15.70
CA SER A 46 -6.35 -8.83 -16.81
C SER A 46 -5.82 -7.40 -16.71
N GLN A 47 -5.31 -6.99 -15.54
CA GLN A 47 -4.84 -5.63 -15.26
C GLN A 47 -5.89 -4.56 -15.60
N GLU A 48 -7.17 -4.86 -15.37
CA GLU A 48 -8.26 -3.91 -15.57
C GLU A 48 -8.03 -2.59 -14.81
N LYS A 49 -8.60 -1.49 -15.34
CA LYS A 49 -8.40 -0.13 -14.80
C LYS A 49 -8.70 -0.09 -13.30
N ARG A 50 -7.69 0.29 -12.52
CA ARG A 50 -7.76 0.40 -11.06
C ARG A 50 -7.88 1.86 -10.65
N ALA A 51 -8.66 2.12 -9.61
CA ALA A 51 -8.74 3.44 -9.00
C ALA A 51 -7.54 3.69 -8.07
N GLY A 52 -7.25 4.97 -7.81
CA GLY A 52 -6.30 5.37 -6.78
C GLY A 52 -6.75 4.91 -5.39
N PHE A 53 -5.80 4.55 -4.51
CA PHE A 53 -6.14 4.16 -3.14
C PHE A 53 -6.84 5.30 -2.38
N GLU A 54 -6.55 6.55 -2.71
CA GLU A 54 -7.25 7.75 -2.24
C GLU A 54 -8.77 7.67 -2.38
N GLY A 55 -9.29 6.99 -3.41
CA GLY A 55 -10.72 6.79 -3.63
C GLY A 55 -11.37 5.82 -2.64
N TYR A 56 -10.58 4.96 -2.00
CA TYR A 56 -11.05 3.98 -1.02
C TYR A 56 -10.92 4.50 0.42
N CYS A 57 -9.73 5.00 0.79
CA CYS A 57 -9.46 5.45 2.15
C CYS A 57 -9.88 6.91 2.41
N GLY A 58 -10.16 7.69 1.36
CA GLY A 58 -10.59 9.08 1.47
C GLY A 58 -9.47 10.08 1.79
N LEU A 59 -8.25 9.59 2.01
CA LEU A 59 -7.07 10.42 2.20
C LEU A 59 -6.58 10.97 0.85
N LYS A 60 -6.15 12.23 0.84
CA LYS A 60 -5.60 12.88 -0.36
C LYS A 60 -4.11 13.06 -0.22
N ARG A 61 -3.39 12.99 -1.34
CA ARG A 61 -1.95 13.29 -1.39
C ARG A 61 -1.58 14.66 -0.82
N GLU A 62 -2.48 15.63 -0.94
CA GLU A 62 -2.33 17.00 -0.43
C GLU A 62 -2.32 17.09 1.10
N SER A 63 -2.94 16.13 1.80
CA SER A 63 -2.92 16.03 3.26
C SER A 63 -1.57 15.55 3.81
N PHE A 64 -0.66 15.13 2.93
CA PHE A 64 0.64 14.58 3.30
C PHE A 64 1.75 15.60 3.01
N PRO A 65 2.47 16.06 4.04
CA PRO A 65 3.47 17.11 3.89
C PRO A 65 4.70 16.58 3.11
N PRO A 66 5.48 17.46 2.45
CA PRO A 66 6.70 17.04 1.77
C PRO A 66 7.69 16.38 2.74
N LYS A 67 8.38 15.33 2.30
CA LYS A 67 9.35 14.58 3.11
C LYS A 67 10.42 15.47 3.77
N ASP A 68 10.81 16.56 3.11
CA ASP A 68 11.85 17.48 3.58
C ASP A 68 11.39 18.35 4.77
N GLN A 69 10.08 18.35 5.07
CA GLN A 69 9.50 19.07 6.21
C GLN A 69 9.30 18.17 7.43
N LEU A 70 9.55 16.87 7.30
CA LEU A 70 9.34 15.89 8.34
C LEU A 70 10.67 15.44 8.95
N SER A 71 10.69 15.31 10.27
CA SER A 71 11.79 14.59 10.93
C SER A 71 11.69 13.09 10.64
N GLU A 72 12.80 12.36 10.82
CA GLU A 72 12.82 10.91 10.67
C GLU A 72 11.82 10.21 11.61
N GLU A 73 11.65 10.74 12.83
CA GLU A 73 10.65 10.25 13.78
C GLU A 73 9.22 10.44 13.25
N GLN A 74 8.91 11.61 12.69
CA GLN A 74 7.60 11.90 12.11
C GLN A 74 7.32 11.04 10.87
N LEU A 75 8.32 10.86 10.00
CA LEU A 75 8.23 9.94 8.87
C LEU A 75 7.91 8.52 9.36
N THR A 76 8.60 8.05 10.39
CA THR A 76 8.36 6.72 10.96
C THR A 76 6.95 6.59 11.52
N GLN A 77 6.45 7.60 12.24
CA GLN A 77 5.08 7.60 12.77
C GLN A 77 4.05 7.52 11.64
N VAL A 78 4.18 8.38 10.62
CA VAL A 78 3.22 8.45 9.52
C VAL A 78 3.27 7.17 8.66
N THR A 79 4.47 6.70 8.29
CA THR A 79 4.61 5.47 7.50
C THR A 79 4.08 4.25 8.24
N THR A 80 4.34 4.13 9.55
CA THR A 80 3.83 3.02 10.36
C THR A 80 2.30 3.03 10.44
N ALA A 81 1.71 4.19 10.73
CA ALA A 81 0.25 4.32 10.77
C ALA A 81 -0.39 4.02 9.41
N PHE A 82 0.22 4.51 8.32
CA PHE A 82 -0.27 4.28 6.98
C PHE A 82 -0.21 2.79 6.59
N VAL A 83 0.87 2.08 6.92
CA VAL A 83 0.99 0.63 6.70
C VAL A 83 -0.04 -0.14 7.54
N ALA A 84 -0.29 0.27 8.78
CA ALA A 84 -1.33 -0.33 9.62
C ALA A 84 -2.73 -0.15 8.98
N MET A 85 -3.03 1.05 8.48
CA MET A 85 -4.26 1.32 7.75
C MET A 85 -4.36 0.45 6.49
N MET A 86 -3.31 0.38 5.67
CA MET A 86 -3.29 -0.46 4.46
C MET A 86 -3.62 -1.92 4.75
N ASN A 87 -3.09 -2.48 5.85
CA ASN A 87 -3.40 -3.85 6.24
C ASN A 87 -4.89 -4.06 6.50
N THR A 88 -5.60 -3.06 7.03
CA THR A 88 -7.07 -3.14 7.18
C THR A 88 -7.79 -3.20 5.84
N TRP A 89 -7.18 -2.70 4.77
CA TRP A 89 -7.70 -2.77 3.41
C TRP A 89 -7.23 -4.01 2.64
N ASN A 90 -6.65 -5.01 3.32
CA ASN A 90 -6.00 -6.17 2.73
C ASN A 90 -4.84 -5.81 1.76
N LEU A 91 -4.20 -4.67 1.99
CA LEU A 91 -3.00 -4.24 1.28
C LEU A 91 -1.77 -4.43 2.20
N GLN A 92 -0.76 -5.13 1.70
CA GLN A 92 0.51 -5.32 2.38
C GLN A 92 1.61 -4.60 1.63
N VAL A 93 2.63 -4.14 2.36
CA VAL A 93 3.80 -3.50 1.77
C VAL A 93 5.04 -4.14 2.36
N ALA A 94 5.93 -4.62 1.49
CA ALA A 94 7.20 -5.20 1.86
C ALA A 94 8.33 -4.26 1.43
N PHE A 95 8.97 -3.62 2.40
CA PHE A 95 10.14 -2.78 2.16
C PHE A 95 11.43 -3.55 2.43
N PRO A 96 12.51 -3.30 1.67
CA PRO A 96 13.85 -3.72 2.07
C PRO A 96 14.24 -3.13 3.43
N ASP A 97 14.95 -3.91 4.25
CA ASP A 97 15.33 -3.51 5.62
C ASP A 97 16.18 -2.24 5.64
N ASP A 98 17.04 -2.03 4.66
CA ASP A 98 17.95 -0.90 4.55
C ASP A 98 17.35 0.31 3.80
N LEU A 99 16.10 0.23 3.34
CA LEU A 99 15.45 1.32 2.64
C LEU A 99 15.18 2.50 3.60
N PRO A 100 15.70 3.73 3.32
CA PRO A 100 15.53 4.88 4.18
C PRO A 100 14.06 5.28 4.35
N GLN A 101 13.71 5.84 5.52
CA GLN A 101 12.33 6.24 5.83
C GLN A 101 11.76 7.25 4.84
N GLN A 102 12.59 8.16 4.32
CA GLN A 102 12.17 9.10 3.28
C GLN A 102 11.73 8.39 2.00
N ARG A 103 12.42 7.32 1.59
CA ARG A 103 12.06 6.53 0.40
C ARG A 103 10.81 5.69 0.65
N ARG A 104 10.71 5.06 1.83
CA ARG A 104 9.48 4.35 2.24
C ARG A 104 8.26 5.28 2.17
N TYR A 105 8.40 6.50 2.68
CA TYR A 105 7.35 7.50 2.64
C TYR A 105 6.94 7.88 1.20
N GLU A 106 7.90 8.11 0.30
CA GLU A 106 7.61 8.38 -1.11
C GLU A 106 6.82 7.24 -1.76
N LEU A 107 7.27 5.99 -1.57
CA LEU A 107 6.59 4.82 -2.12
C LEU A 107 5.15 4.67 -1.61
N LEU A 108 4.90 4.95 -0.32
CA LEU A 108 3.53 4.95 0.22
C LEU A 108 2.66 6.05 -0.38
N MET A 109 3.24 7.21 -0.68
CA MET A 109 2.52 8.29 -1.35
C MET A 109 2.20 7.94 -2.80
N ASP A 110 3.10 7.23 -3.48
CA ASP A 110 2.88 6.73 -4.83
C ASP A 110 1.79 5.64 -4.83
N ILE A 111 1.76 4.77 -3.82
CA ILE A 111 0.66 3.82 -3.61
C ILE A 111 -0.67 4.55 -3.39
N LEU A 112 -0.67 5.64 -2.61
CA LEU A 112 -1.90 6.38 -2.29
C LEU A 112 -2.62 6.89 -3.54
N VAL A 113 -1.86 7.46 -4.48
CA VAL A 113 -2.39 7.99 -5.76
C VAL A 113 -2.46 6.91 -6.84
N GLY A 114 -1.70 5.84 -6.66
CA GLY A 114 -1.50 4.79 -7.64
C GLY A 114 -2.67 3.80 -7.73
N PRO A 115 -2.77 3.08 -8.86
CA PRO A 115 -3.80 2.07 -9.08
C PRO A 115 -3.70 0.94 -8.05
N VAL A 116 -4.77 0.71 -7.27
CA VAL A 116 -4.83 -0.40 -6.31
C VAL A 116 -6.05 -1.29 -6.53
N MET A 117 -5.90 -2.57 -6.17
CA MET A 117 -6.98 -3.54 -6.15
C MET A 117 -7.20 -4.01 -4.72
N ILE A 118 -8.40 -3.79 -4.20
CA ILE A 118 -8.80 -4.22 -2.86
C ILE A 118 -9.49 -5.58 -3.01
N PHE A 119 -8.85 -6.63 -2.51
CA PHE A 119 -9.39 -7.98 -2.54
C PHE A 119 -10.25 -8.25 -1.31
N LYS A 120 -11.42 -8.87 -1.49
CA LYS A 120 -12.22 -9.47 -0.42
C LYS A 120 -11.60 -10.79 0.03
N HIS A 121 -11.13 -11.62 -0.91
CA HIS A 121 -10.72 -13.00 -0.63
C HIS A 121 -9.19 -13.21 -0.59
N GLY A 122 -8.40 -12.14 -0.55
CA GLY A 122 -6.94 -12.21 -0.53
C GLY A 122 -6.26 -10.93 -0.06
N PHE A 123 -4.94 -10.89 -0.21
CA PHE A 123 -4.12 -9.72 0.04
C PHE A 123 -3.38 -9.31 -1.22
N TYR A 124 -3.25 -8.00 -1.44
CA TYR A 124 -2.34 -7.46 -2.45
C TYR A 124 -1.07 -6.97 -1.76
N CYS A 125 0.07 -7.53 -2.14
CA CYS A 125 1.37 -7.13 -1.60
C CYS A 125 2.12 -6.25 -2.60
N PHE A 126 2.58 -5.08 -2.15
CA PHE A 126 3.51 -4.22 -2.87
C PHE A 126 4.94 -4.59 -2.43
N ASP A 127 5.71 -5.22 -3.31
CA ASP A 127 7.11 -5.60 -3.08
C ASP A 127 8.12 -4.80 -3.90
N PHE A 128 7.65 -3.94 -4.82
CA PHE A 128 8.46 -3.05 -5.68
C PHE A 128 9.53 -3.79 -6.51
N CYS A 129 9.41 -5.13 -6.59
CA CYS A 129 10.42 -5.99 -7.17
C CYS A 129 10.01 -6.41 -8.58
N THR A 130 10.81 -6.06 -9.56
CA THR A 130 10.61 -6.49 -10.95
C THR A 130 11.28 -7.83 -11.26
N GLY A 131 12.00 -8.41 -10.28
CA GLY A 131 12.88 -9.57 -10.49
C GLY A 131 14.14 -9.26 -11.31
N ASN A 132 14.34 -8.00 -11.71
CA ASN A 132 15.51 -7.53 -12.43
C ASN A 132 16.13 -6.31 -11.72
N SER A 133 17.43 -6.36 -11.44
CA SER A 133 18.16 -5.24 -10.86
C SER A 133 18.31 -4.07 -11.84
N ASP A 134 18.32 -4.34 -13.15
CA ASP A 134 18.53 -3.32 -14.16
C ASP A 134 17.32 -2.38 -14.24
N GLY A 135 17.55 -1.11 -13.88
CA GLY A 135 16.49 -0.09 -13.88
C GLY A 135 15.47 -0.25 -12.75
N CYS A 136 15.78 -1.01 -11.69
CA CYS A 136 14.90 -1.17 -10.54
C CYS A 136 14.65 0.15 -9.81
N GLU A 137 13.39 0.44 -9.47
CA GLU A 137 12.98 1.67 -8.76
C GLU A 137 13.57 1.79 -7.34
N LEU A 138 13.91 0.64 -6.73
CA LEU A 138 14.62 0.57 -5.45
C LEU A 138 16.10 0.96 -5.58
N GLY A 139 16.66 0.99 -6.79
CA GLY A 139 18.05 1.40 -7.06
C GLY A 139 19.06 0.58 -6.25
N GLU A 140 19.92 1.27 -5.49
CA GLU A 140 20.93 0.65 -4.62
C GLU A 140 20.34 -0.20 -3.48
N TYR A 141 19.07 0.02 -3.13
CA TYR A 141 18.35 -0.74 -2.10
C TYR A 141 17.69 -2.01 -2.66
N CYS A 142 17.89 -2.32 -3.95
CA CYS A 142 17.32 -3.51 -4.57
C CYS A 142 17.89 -4.79 -3.93
N PRO A 143 17.05 -5.65 -3.33
CA PRO A 143 17.52 -6.91 -2.72
C PRO A 143 18.21 -7.84 -3.71
N CYS A 144 17.87 -7.77 -5.01
CA CYS A 144 18.49 -8.57 -6.06
C CYS A 144 20.00 -8.32 -6.20
N LEU A 145 20.51 -7.14 -5.83
CA LEU A 145 21.95 -6.83 -5.83
C LEU A 145 22.72 -7.58 -4.74
N LYS A 146 22.02 -8.00 -3.68
CA LYS A 146 22.59 -8.69 -2.52
C LYS A 146 22.40 -10.21 -2.58
N SER A 147 21.65 -10.68 -3.57
CA SER A 147 21.41 -12.10 -3.81
C SER A 147 22.70 -12.81 -4.21
N GLU A 148 22.93 -14.02 -3.69
CA GLU A 148 24.07 -14.87 -4.04
C GLU A 148 24.11 -15.25 -5.54
N TYR A 149 23.04 -14.95 -6.29
CA TYR A 149 22.92 -15.17 -7.74
C TYR A 149 23.07 -13.89 -8.58
N HIS A 150 23.42 -12.75 -7.97
CA HIS A 150 23.70 -11.53 -8.71
C HIS A 150 25.04 -11.65 -9.45
N ASN A 151 24.97 -11.79 -10.77
CA ASN A 151 26.16 -11.81 -11.63
C ASN A 151 26.23 -10.45 -12.35
N PRO A 152 27.18 -9.56 -11.98
CA PRO A 152 27.25 -8.18 -12.47
C PRO A 152 27.60 -8.06 -13.95
#